data_AF-A0A9E3WKK0-F1
#
_entry.id   AF-A0A9E3WKK0-F1
#
_cell.length_a   1.000
_cell.length_b   1.000
_cell.length_c   1.000
_cell.angle_alpha   90.00
_cell.angle_beta   90.00
_cell.angle_gamma   90.00
#
_symmetry.space_group_name_H-M   'P 1'
#
loop_
_entity.id
_entity.type
_entity.pdbx_description
1 polymer ?
#
loop_
_entity_poly.entity_id
_entity_poly.type
_entity_poly.pdbx_seq_one_letter_code
_entity_poly.pdbx_strand_id
1 'polypeptide(L)'
;MASTAGNYSPDELAARLSKLHEQVRTTRRENLAALLVEIDRLAECIAAELALDENSLEEEKNRFRRDFSFLDRINPFNKERQEAHKRDVQPVDNEVKQDRFLLTRCCELLEWVRNASQPIEWRSNWHGGIAGVYNEYTGQVEWRESWHTGIAGVYHPDRRQVEWREQWKHGVAGVFNPVTREIEWREVWHGGVAGAFNPKLQEIEWRESWHHGVSGIFNPLKETVEWKESWKGGVAGAWCPHTKSVQWHEQWHHGVACIFFDGTSYRTSGSYYGDED
;
A
#
# COMPACT_ATOMS: atom_id res chain seq x y z
N MET A 1 -20.25 -7.38 -27.40
CA MET A 1 -19.27 -8.41 -27.01
C MET A 1 -19.92 -9.21 -25.90
N ALA A 2 -19.98 -10.53 -26.07
CA ALA A 2 -20.84 -11.41 -25.30
C ALA A 2 -20.43 -11.48 -23.83
N SER A 3 -21.42 -11.33 -22.94
CA SER A 3 -21.33 -11.57 -21.50
C SER A 3 -20.98 -13.04 -21.24
N THR A 4 -19.82 -13.29 -20.66
CA THR A 4 -19.48 -14.57 -20.04
C THR A 4 -19.84 -14.51 -18.55
N ALA A 5 -21.12 -14.33 -18.24
CA ALA A 5 -21.65 -14.68 -16.92
C ALA A 5 -21.74 -16.22 -16.89
N GLY A 6 -20.65 -16.87 -16.52
CA GLY A 6 -20.69 -18.27 -16.16
C GLY A 6 -21.20 -18.37 -14.74
N ASN A 7 -22.25 -19.16 -14.50
CA ASN A 7 -22.79 -19.47 -13.18
C ASN A 7 -21.67 -19.99 -12.26
N TYR A 8 -21.01 -19.11 -11.53
CA TYR A 8 -20.04 -19.52 -10.51
C TYR A 8 -20.80 -19.69 -9.21
N SER A 9 -20.58 -20.81 -8.51
CA SER A 9 -21.18 -20.95 -7.19
C SER A 9 -20.50 -19.98 -6.20
N PRO A 10 -21.21 -19.53 -5.15
CA PRO A 10 -20.61 -18.70 -4.09
C PRO A 10 -19.35 -19.34 -3.48
N ASP A 11 -19.31 -20.66 -3.38
CA ASP A 11 -18.14 -21.41 -2.89
C ASP A 11 -16.95 -21.33 -3.85
N GLU A 12 -17.19 -21.37 -5.17
CA GLU A 12 -16.13 -21.20 -6.18
C GLU A 12 -15.55 -19.79 -6.16
N LEU A 13 -16.40 -18.77 -6.03
CA LEU A 13 -15.98 -17.37 -5.90
C LEU A 13 -15.18 -17.15 -4.61
N ALA A 14 -15.64 -17.71 -3.49
CA ALA A 14 -14.93 -17.66 -2.21
C ALA A 14 -13.57 -18.37 -2.26
N ALA A 15 -13.48 -19.52 -2.93
CA ALA A 15 -12.22 -20.24 -3.12
C ALA A 15 -11.24 -19.45 -4.00
N ARG A 16 -11.71 -18.83 -5.08
CA ARG A 16 -10.90 -17.95 -5.93
C ARG A 16 -10.38 -16.73 -5.17
N LEU A 17 -11.24 -16.05 -4.41
CA LEU A 17 -10.84 -14.92 -3.58
C LEU A 17 -9.78 -15.34 -2.55
N SER A 18 -9.96 -16.49 -1.90
CA SER A 18 -9.00 -17.02 -0.93
C SER A 18 -7.65 -17.33 -1.58
N LYS A 19 -7.65 -17.88 -2.79
CA LYS A 19 -6.43 -18.12 -3.57
C LYS A 19 -5.71 -16.83 -3.94
N LEU A 20 -6.45 -15.80 -4.37
CA LEU A 20 -5.90 -14.48 -4.67
C LEU A 20 -5.29 -13.82 -3.43
N HIS A 21 -5.92 -13.95 -2.26
CA HIS A 21 -5.34 -13.48 -1.00
C HIS A 21 -3.97 -14.10 -0.73
N GLU A 22 -3.82 -15.42 -0.92
CA GLU A 22 -2.55 -16.11 -0.71
C GLU A 22 -1.50 -15.73 -1.76
N GLN A 23 -1.91 -15.58 -3.02
CA GLN A 23 -1.03 -15.08 -4.08
C GLN A 23 -0.54 -13.67 -3.77
N VAL A 24 -1.43 -12.76 -3.37
CA VAL A 24 -1.07 -11.39 -2.98
C VAL A 24 -0.09 -11.40 -1.80
N ARG A 25 -0.28 -12.27 -0.81
CA ARG A 25 0.60 -12.40 0.36
C ARG A 25 2.02 -12.84 -0.01
N THR A 26 2.15 -13.68 -1.03
CA THR A 26 3.43 -14.29 -1.44
C THR A 26 4.10 -13.57 -2.60
N THR A 27 3.36 -12.72 -3.31
CA THR A 27 3.84 -11.95 -4.46
C THR A 27 4.63 -10.73 -4.00
N ARG A 28 5.82 -10.54 -4.58
CA ARG A 28 6.62 -9.34 -4.32
C ARG A 28 5.88 -8.09 -4.80
N ARG A 29 6.08 -6.97 -4.09
CA ARG A 29 5.34 -5.72 -4.32
C ARG A 29 5.39 -5.25 -5.77
N GLU A 30 6.54 -5.34 -6.44
CA GLU A 30 6.71 -4.94 -7.84
C GLU A 30 5.84 -5.74 -8.82
N ASN A 31 5.40 -6.94 -8.44
CA ASN A 31 4.58 -7.82 -9.26
C ASN A 31 3.10 -7.77 -8.88
N LEU A 32 2.73 -7.06 -7.80
CA LEU A 32 1.33 -6.96 -7.35
C LEU A 32 0.43 -6.31 -8.39
N ALA A 33 0.96 -5.38 -9.20
CA ALA A 33 0.20 -4.73 -10.28
C ALA A 33 -0.36 -5.74 -11.30
N ALA A 34 0.30 -6.88 -11.51
CA ALA A 34 -0.15 -7.91 -12.44
C ALA A 34 -1.41 -8.63 -11.93
N LEU A 35 -1.63 -8.68 -10.61
CA LEU A 35 -2.80 -9.33 -9.99
C LEU A 35 -4.04 -8.44 -10.03
N LEU A 36 -3.90 -7.12 -10.25
CA LEU A 36 -5.03 -6.19 -10.29
C LEU A 36 -6.09 -6.60 -11.29
N VAL A 37 -5.68 -7.03 -12.50
CA VAL A 37 -6.63 -7.43 -13.55
C VAL A 37 -7.45 -8.65 -13.13
N GLU A 38 -6.84 -9.60 -12.42
CA GLU A 38 -7.54 -10.82 -11.97
C GLU A 38 -8.50 -10.51 -10.81
N ILE A 39 -8.10 -9.68 -9.86
CA ILE A 39 -8.94 -9.26 -8.73
C ILE A 39 -10.13 -8.41 -9.23
N ASP A 40 -9.89 -7.48 -10.16
CA ASP A 40 -10.92 -6.63 -10.76
C ASP A 40 -11.97 -7.48 -11.49
N ARG A 41 -11.53 -8.46 -12.29
CA ARG A 41 -12.43 -9.42 -12.94
C ARG A 41 -13.23 -10.26 -11.94
N LEU A 42 -12.61 -10.68 -10.83
CA LEU A 42 -13.35 -11.42 -9.80
C LEU A 42 -14.41 -10.54 -9.13
N ALA A 43 -14.10 -9.26 -8.86
CA ALA A 43 -15.07 -8.31 -8.34
C ALA A 43 -16.24 -8.10 -9.30
N GLU A 44 -15.98 -7.98 -10.61
CA GLU A 44 -17.02 -7.92 -11.64
C GLU A 44 -17.90 -9.19 -11.66
N CYS A 45 -17.29 -10.38 -11.54
CA CYS A 45 -18.04 -11.63 -11.47
C CYS A 45 -18.95 -11.69 -10.22
N ILE A 46 -18.42 -11.39 -9.04
CA ILE A 46 -19.21 -11.39 -7.80
C ILE A 46 -20.34 -10.35 -7.87
N ALA A 47 -20.07 -9.16 -8.41
CA ALA A 47 -21.09 -8.12 -8.57
C ALA A 47 -22.21 -8.54 -9.54
N ALA A 48 -21.88 -9.30 -10.59
CA ALA A 48 -22.87 -9.82 -11.52
C ALA A 48 -23.76 -10.89 -10.88
N GLU A 49 -23.19 -11.84 -10.12
CA GLU A 49 -23.95 -12.85 -9.38
C GLU A 49 -24.82 -12.21 -8.30
N LEU A 50 -24.27 -11.26 -7.53
CA LEU A 50 -25.04 -10.52 -6.53
C LEU A 50 -26.27 -9.83 -7.14
N ALA A 51 -26.14 -9.26 -8.35
CA ALA A 51 -27.27 -8.64 -9.03
C ALA A 51 -28.35 -9.67 -9.44
N LEU A 52 -27.96 -10.89 -9.80
CA LEU A 52 -28.90 -11.99 -10.08
C LEU A 52 -29.62 -12.43 -8.80
N ASP A 53 -28.89 -12.61 -7.72
CA ASP A 53 -29.42 -13.03 -6.42
C ASP A 53 -30.33 -11.96 -5.80
N GLU A 54 -29.99 -10.67 -5.93
CA GLU A 54 -30.87 -9.58 -5.49
C GLU A 54 -32.19 -9.54 -6.25
N ASN A 55 -32.17 -9.82 -7.56
CA ASN A 55 -33.39 -9.95 -8.37
C ASN A 55 -34.22 -11.15 -7.93
N SER A 56 -33.59 -12.32 -7.74
CA SER A 56 -34.22 -13.55 -7.22
C SER A 56 -34.87 -13.31 -5.85
N LEU A 57 -34.16 -12.62 -4.95
CA LEU A 57 -34.67 -12.28 -3.63
C LEU A 57 -35.89 -11.35 -3.70
N GLU A 58 -35.89 -10.36 -4.59
CA GLU A 58 -37.05 -9.48 -4.76
C GLU A 58 -38.23 -10.22 -5.38
N GLU A 59 -38.01 -11.13 -6.32
CA GLU A 59 -39.06 -12.00 -6.88
C GLU A 59 -39.69 -12.91 -5.80
N GLU A 60 -38.88 -13.56 -4.96
CA GLU A 60 -39.37 -14.41 -3.88
C GLU A 60 -40.04 -13.60 -2.77
N LYS A 61 -39.52 -12.43 -2.42
CA LYS A 61 -40.22 -11.49 -1.52
C LYS A 61 -41.57 -11.08 -2.09
N ASN A 62 -41.66 -10.82 -3.39
CA ASN A 62 -42.93 -10.46 -4.05
C ASN A 62 -43.90 -11.63 -4.15
N ARG A 63 -43.42 -12.86 -4.33
CA ARG A 63 -44.24 -14.08 -4.26
C ARG A 63 -44.77 -14.28 -2.85
N PHE A 64 -43.89 -14.27 -1.85
CA PHE A 64 -44.24 -14.38 -0.44
C PHE A 64 -45.26 -13.32 -0.01
N ARG A 65 -45.06 -12.04 -0.39
CA ARG A 65 -46.03 -10.96 -0.12
C ARG A 65 -47.39 -11.25 -0.74
N ARG A 66 -47.45 -11.77 -1.97
CA ARG A 66 -48.72 -12.12 -2.63
C ARG A 66 -49.47 -13.21 -1.86
N ASP A 67 -48.78 -14.30 -1.55
CA ASP A 67 -49.37 -15.49 -0.92
C ASP A 67 -49.82 -15.23 0.53
N PHE A 68 -49.13 -14.35 1.24
CA PHE A 68 -49.39 -14.05 2.66
C PHE A 68 -49.97 -12.66 2.93
N SER A 69 -50.28 -11.85 1.91
CA SER A 69 -50.83 -10.48 2.04
C SER A 69 -52.09 -10.39 2.90
N PHE A 70 -52.96 -11.39 2.82
CA PHE A 70 -54.16 -11.50 3.65
C PHE A 70 -53.82 -11.77 5.12
N LEU A 71 -52.82 -12.62 5.37
CA LEU A 71 -52.38 -12.99 6.72
C LEU A 71 -51.61 -11.86 7.42
N ASP A 72 -50.90 -11.00 6.66
CA ASP A 72 -50.24 -9.81 7.20
C ASP A 72 -51.22 -8.84 7.88
N ARG A 73 -52.49 -8.80 7.45
CA ARG A 73 -53.53 -7.94 8.04
C ARG A 73 -54.20 -8.50 9.29
N ILE A 74 -54.19 -9.83 9.46
CA ILE A 74 -55.11 -10.51 10.38
C ILE A 74 -54.36 -11.29 11.46
N ASN A 75 -53.20 -11.87 11.14
CA ASN A 75 -52.36 -12.56 12.11
C ASN A 75 -50.88 -12.60 11.70
N PRO A 76 -50.09 -11.56 12.03
CA PRO A 76 -48.68 -11.48 11.67
C PRO A 76 -47.79 -12.56 12.34
N PHE A 77 -48.29 -13.28 13.36
CA PHE A 77 -47.57 -14.34 14.06
C PHE A 77 -47.97 -15.76 13.59
N ASN A 78 -48.61 -15.89 12.42
CA ASN A 78 -48.95 -17.20 11.88
C ASN A 78 -47.69 -18.07 11.68
N LYS A 79 -47.68 -19.27 12.27
CA LYS A 79 -46.58 -20.24 12.16
C LYS A 79 -46.31 -20.66 10.72
N GLU A 80 -47.34 -20.88 9.91
CA GLU A 80 -47.21 -21.29 8.51
C GLU A 80 -46.48 -20.21 7.68
N ARG A 81 -46.77 -18.94 7.96
CA ARG A 81 -46.06 -17.80 7.36
C ARG A 81 -44.59 -17.77 7.77
N GLN A 82 -44.30 -17.99 9.05
CA GLN A 82 -42.92 -18.02 9.54
C GLN A 82 -42.13 -19.17 8.93
N GLU A 83 -42.74 -20.34 8.79
CA GLU A 83 -42.14 -21.52 8.16
C GLU A 83 -41.92 -21.31 6.66
N ALA A 84 -42.89 -20.73 5.94
CA ALA A 84 -42.74 -20.38 4.53
C ALA A 84 -41.63 -19.34 4.32
N HIS A 85 -41.54 -18.30 5.16
CA HIS A 85 -40.44 -17.34 5.07
C HIS A 85 -39.08 -18.02 5.28
N LYS A 86 -38.96 -18.90 6.27
CA LYS A 86 -37.72 -19.64 6.56
C LYS A 86 -37.32 -20.57 5.43
N ARG A 87 -38.29 -21.14 4.72
CA ARG A 87 -38.07 -22.10 3.63
C ARG A 87 -37.77 -21.40 2.30
N ASP A 88 -38.49 -20.33 1.98
CA ASP A 88 -38.55 -19.80 0.62
C ASP A 88 -37.73 -18.50 0.48
N VAL A 89 -37.81 -17.58 1.45
CA VAL A 89 -37.13 -16.27 1.37
C VAL A 89 -35.77 -16.27 2.06
N GLN A 90 -35.66 -16.94 3.21
CA GLN A 90 -34.45 -16.90 4.03
C GLN A 90 -33.21 -17.52 3.37
N PRO A 91 -33.29 -18.61 2.58
CA PRO A 91 -32.13 -19.14 1.87
C PRO A 91 -31.56 -18.14 0.87
N VAL A 92 -32.41 -17.55 0.02
CA VAL A 92 -32.00 -16.54 -0.98
C VAL A 92 -31.47 -15.27 -0.30
N ASP A 93 -32.06 -14.86 0.83
CA ASP A 93 -31.54 -13.72 1.62
C ASP A 93 -30.15 -14.01 2.21
N ASN A 94 -29.85 -15.26 2.56
CA ASN A 94 -28.52 -15.66 3.03
C ASN A 94 -27.50 -15.68 1.89
N GLU A 95 -27.88 -16.12 0.69
CA GLU A 95 -27.04 -16.09 -0.51
C GLU A 95 -26.65 -14.65 -0.86
N VAL A 96 -27.62 -13.72 -0.93
CA VAL A 96 -27.36 -12.29 -1.15
C VAL A 96 -26.40 -11.71 -0.09
N LYS A 97 -26.55 -12.10 1.18
CA LYS A 97 -25.65 -11.65 2.26
C LYS A 97 -24.23 -12.19 2.08
N GLN A 98 -24.10 -13.44 1.68
CA GLN A 98 -22.81 -14.06 1.40
C GLN A 98 -22.11 -13.37 0.23
N ASP A 99 -22.82 -13.11 -0.85
CA ASP A 99 -22.27 -12.45 -2.04
C ASP A 99 -21.89 -10.99 -1.77
N ARG A 100 -22.69 -10.24 -1.01
CA ARG A 100 -22.30 -8.90 -0.53
C ARG A 100 -21.03 -8.93 0.30
N PHE A 101 -20.89 -9.93 1.17
CA PHE A 101 -19.68 -10.10 1.98
C PHE A 101 -18.46 -10.40 1.09
N LEU A 102 -18.60 -11.32 0.13
CA LEU A 102 -17.53 -11.63 -0.83
C LEU A 102 -17.13 -10.41 -1.66
N LEU A 103 -18.10 -9.64 -2.16
CA LEU A 103 -17.83 -8.43 -2.93
C LEU A 103 -17.07 -7.40 -2.09
N THR A 104 -17.51 -7.18 -0.85
CA THR A 104 -16.83 -6.26 0.08
C THR A 104 -15.36 -6.67 0.27
N ARG A 105 -15.10 -7.94 0.56
CA ARG A 105 -13.74 -8.47 0.73
C ARG A 105 -12.89 -8.38 -0.54
N CYS A 106 -13.49 -8.62 -1.70
CA CYS A 106 -12.79 -8.50 -2.98
C CYS A 106 -12.42 -7.03 -3.29
N CYS A 107 -13.32 -6.09 -3.02
CA CYS A 107 -13.06 -4.65 -3.16
C CYS A 107 -11.97 -4.17 -2.17
N GLU A 108 -12.00 -4.61 -0.91
CA GLU A 108 -10.94 -4.32 0.06
C GLU A 108 -9.56 -4.83 -0.43
N LEU A 109 -9.51 -6.06 -0.96
CA LEU A 109 -8.29 -6.61 -1.53
C LEU A 109 -7.83 -5.81 -2.75
N LEU A 110 -8.75 -5.43 -3.64
CA LEU A 110 -8.46 -4.63 -4.82
C LEU A 110 -7.87 -3.26 -4.46
N GLU A 111 -8.47 -2.54 -3.53
CA GLU A 111 -7.96 -1.26 -3.04
C GLU A 111 -6.59 -1.42 -2.38
N TRP A 112 -6.42 -2.44 -1.55
CA TRP A 112 -5.13 -2.74 -0.94
C TRP A 112 -4.05 -2.99 -1.99
N VAL A 113 -4.32 -3.85 -2.99
CA VAL A 113 -3.36 -4.15 -4.05
C VAL A 113 -3.10 -2.92 -4.92
N ARG A 114 -4.10 -2.08 -5.21
CA ARG A 114 -3.90 -0.81 -5.95
C ARG A 114 -2.94 0.12 -5.21
N ASN A 115 -3.09 0.24 -3.90
CA ASN A 115 -2.22 1.07 -3.06
C ASN A 115 -0.83 0.45 -2.89
N ALA A 116 -0.75 -0.86 -2.66
CA ALA A 116 0.51 -1.59 -2.52
C ALA A 116 1.29 -1.66 -3.85
N SER A 117 0.61 -1.66 -4.99
CA SER A 117 1.24 -1.67 -6.32
C SER A 117 1.76 -0.29 -6.75
N GLN A 118 1.46 0.78 -5.99
CA GLN A 118 2.01 2.09 -6.29
C GLN A 118 3.54 2.03 -6.27
N PRO A 119 4.21 2.66 -7.25
CA PRO A 119 5.66 2.58 -7.41
C PRO A 119 6.39 3.22 -6.23
N ILE A 120 5.74 4.15 -5.52
CA ILE A 120 6.30 4.88 -4.38
C ILE A 120 5.36 4.73 -3.18
N GLU A 121 5.89 4.30 -2.05
CA GLU A 121 5.22 4.33 -0.74
C GLU A 121 5.81 5.48 0.08
N TRP A 122 4.97 6.45 0.44
CA TRP A 122 5.34 7.56 1.32
C TRP A 122 4.89 7.27 2.75
N ARG A 123 5.72 7.63 3.73
CA ARG A 123 5.34 7.66 5.13
C ARG A 123 5.88 8.90 5.82
N SER A 124 5.18 9.30 6.87
CA SER A 124 5.51 10.46 7.68
C SER A 124 5.39 10.14 9.15
N ASN A 125 6.28 10.70 9.96
CA ASN A 125 6.22 10.58 11.41
C ASN A 125 6.22 11.97 12.06
N TRP A 126 5.19 12.28 12.84
CA TRP A 126 5.07 13.57 13.53
C TRP A 126 6.09 13.64 14.66
N HIS A 127 6.78 14.76 14.87
CA HIS A 127 7.66 14.83 16.05
C HIS A 127 8.94 14.00 15.92
N GLY A 128 9.31 13.52 14.73
CA GLY A 128 10.36 12.52 14.67
C GLY A 128 10.84 12.12 13.29
N GLY A 129 11.88 11.28 13.29
CA GLY A 129 12.43 10.67 12.09
C GLY A 129 11.63 9.45 11.66
N ILE A 130 11.69 9.18 10.36
CA ILE A 130 11.19 7.94 9.77
C ILE A 130 12.14 7.52 8.65
N ALA A 131 12.38 6.23 8.54
CA ALA A 131 13.12 5.64 7.44
C ALA A 131 12.50 4.31 7.04
N GLY A 132 12.33 4.12 5.74
CA GLY A 132 11.94 2.86 5.14
C GLY A 132 13.13 2.28 4.40
N VAL A 133 13.37 0.97 4.54
CA VAL A 133 14.40 0.26 3.81
C VAL A 133 13.85 -1.02 3.22
N TYR A 134 14.07 -1.24 1.92
CA TYR A 134 13.76 -2.52 1.33
C TYR A 134 14.89 -3.52 1.61
N ASN A 135 14.52 -4.64 2.22
CA ASN A 135 15.41 -5.77 2.43
C ASN A 135 15.23 -6.75 1.27
N GLU A 136 16.19 -6.77 0.34
CA GLU A 136 16.12 -7.63 -0.85
C GLU A 136 16.14 -9.12 -0.53
N TYR A 137 16.71 -9.50 0.62
CA TYR A 137 16.80 -10.90 1.03
C TYR A 137 15.46 -11.45 1.53
N THR A 138 14.72 -10.66 2.31
CA THR A 138 13.38 -11.05 2.80
C THR A 138 12.27 -10.67 1.83
N GLY A 139 12.55 -9.76 0.89
CA GLY A 139 11.58 -9.22 -0.05
C GLY A 139 10.60 -8.22 0.58
N GLN A 140 10.90 -7.72 1.78
CA GLN A 140 10.02 -6.87 2.57
C GLN A 140 10.63 -5.49 2.82
N VAL A 141 9.76 -4.49 3.01
CA VAL A 141 10.18 -3.17 3.50
C VAL A 141 10.16 -3.18 5.03
N GLU A 142 11.29 -2.82 5.63
CA GLU A 142 11.43 -2.54 7.05
C GLU A 142 11.28 -1.03 7.27
N TRP A 143 10.31 -0.65 8.10
CA TRP A 143 10.10 0.74 8.50
C TRP A 143 10.53 0.93 9.95
N ARG A 144 11.22 2.03 10.24
CA ARG A 144 11.45 2.48 11.61
C ARG A 144 11.11 3.95 11.74
N GLU A 145 10.49 4.24 12.87
CA GLU A 145 10.14 5.57 13.33
C GLU A 145 10.91 5.80 14.62
N SER A 146 11.33 7.04 14.83
CA SER A 146 11.81 7.45 16.14
C SER A 146 11.37 8.86 16.49
N TRP A 147 11.22 9.10 17.78
CA TRP A 147 10.66 10.32 18.35
C TRP A 147 11.80 11.26 18.76
N HIS A 148 11.81 12.50 18.23
CA HIS A 148 12.86 13.50 18.44
C HIS A 148 14.30 13.07 18.05
N THR A 149 14.44 12.07 17.18
CA THR A 149 15.74 11.62 16.67
C THR A 149 15.75 11.47 15.16
N GLY A 150 16.91 11.73 14.56
CA GLY A 150 17.16 11.36 13.19
C GLY A 150 17.41 9.86 13.11
N ILE A 151 16.77 9.21 12.15
CA ILE A 151 16.93 7.79 11.88
C ILE A 151 17.18 7.57 10.39
N ALA A 152 18.13 6.70 10.08
CA ALA A 152 18.33 6.21 8.73
C ALA A 152 18.63 4.72 8.77
N GLY A 153 18.17 4.03 7.74
CA GLY A 153 18.46 2.63 7.50
C GLY A 153 19.03 2.45 6.10
N VAL A 154 19.91 1.47 5.94
CA VAL A 154 20.52 1.12 4.66
C VAL A 154 20.63 -0.39 4.55
N TYR A 155 20.19 -0.94 3.42
CA TYR A 155 20.36 -2.36 3.14
C TYR A 155 21.80 -2.63 2.69
N HIS A 156 22.44 -3.63 3.30
CA HIS A 156 23.76 -4.11 2.89
C HIS A 156 23.61 -5.41 2.09
N PRO A 157 23.82 -5.41 0.75
CA PRO A 157 23.59 -6.59 -0.09
C PRO A 157 24.41 -7.83 0.32
N ASP A 158 25.68 -7.62 0.69
CA ASP A 158 26.57 -8.74 1.05
C ASP A 158 26.24 -9.38 2.38
N ARG A 159 25.82 -8.57 3.36
CA ARG A 159 25.42 -9.04 4.69
C ARG A 159 23.95 -9.47 4.71
N ARG A 160 23.19 -9.16 3.65
CA ARG A 160 21.76 -9.48 3.50
C ARG A 160 20.89 -8.99 4.66
N GLN A 161 21.25 -7.83 5.21
CA GLN A 161 20.58 -7.24 6.36
C GLN A 161 20.49 -5.72 6.22
N VAL A 162 19.54 -5.12 6.92
CA VAL A 162 19.44 -3.67 7.07
C VAL A 162 20.26 -3.22 8.27
N GLU A 163 21.12 -2.23 8.07
CA GLU A 163 21.81 -1.53 9.14
C GLU A 163 21.08 -0.22 9.45
N TRP A 164 20.89 0.06 10.73
CA TRP A 164 20.15 1.20 11.21
C TRP A 164 21.05 2.08 12.06
N ARG A 165 20.91 3.40 11.92
CA ARG A 165 21.48 4.37 12.83
C ARG A 165 20.43 5.38 13.24
N GLU A 166 20.51 5.74 14.51
CA GLU A 166 19.63 6.70 15.15
C GLU A 166 20.46 7.61 16.04
N GLN A 167 20.20 8.91 15.99
CA GLN A 167 20.93 9.89 16.78
C GLN A 167 20.01 11.01 17.29
N TRP A 168 20.05 11.25 18.59
CA TRP A 168 19.22 12.25 19.28
C TRP A 168 19.61 13.68 18.87
N LYS A 169 18.67 14.54 18.47
CA LYS A 169 18.92 15.93 18.00
C LYS A 169 19.85 16.08 16.79
N HIS A 170 20.20 14.99 16.09
CA HIS A 170 20.97 15.03 14.85
C HIS A 170 20.15 14.47 13.69
N GLY A 171 20.31 15.03 12.49
CA GLY A 171 19.96 14.35 11.25
C GLY A 171 20.94 13.22 11.00
N VAL A 172 20.45 12.08 10.52
CA VAL A 172 21.25 10.91 10.19
C VAL A 172 20.91 10.48 8.76
N ALA A 173 21.92 10.22 7.95
CA ALA A 173 21.76 9.60 6.65
C ALA A 173 22.82 8.54 6.42
N GLY A 174 22.43 7.48 5.72
CA GLY A 174 23.34 6.42 5.29
C GLY A 174 23.11 6.11 3.83
N VAL A 175 24.17 5.74 3.13
CA VAL A 175 24.10 5.29 1.73
C VAL A 175 25.05 4.13 1.53
N PHE A 176 24.58 3.08 0.86
CA PHE A 176 25.46 1.98 0.44
C PHE A 176 26.26 2.42 -0.78
N ASN A 177 27.59 2.35 -0.69
CA ASN A 177 28.50 2.61 -1.78
C ASN A 177 28.82 1.29 -2.51
N PRO A 178 28.32 1.07 -3.73
CA PRO A 178 28.56 -0.18 -4.47
C PRO A 178 30.02 -0.35 -4.92
N VAL A 179 30.84 0.72 -4.90
CA VAL A 179 32.26 0.67 -5.29
C VAL A 179 33.11 0.13 -4.15
N THR A 180 32.93 0.67 -2.94
CA THR A 180 33.66 0.23 -1.74
C THR A 180 33.00 -0.99 -1.09
N ARG A 181 31.72 -1.24 -1.40
CA ARG A 181 30.85 -2.25 -0.79
C ARG A 181 30.60 -2.01 0.70
N GLU A 182 30.68 -0.76 1.13
CA GLU A 182 30.43 -0.35 2.52
C GLU A 182 29.29 0.67 2.59
N ILE A 183 28.69 0.78 3.78
CA ILE A 183 27.72 1.84 4.06
C ILE A 183 28.47 3.05 4.63
N GLU A 184 28.34 4.18 3.96
CA GLU A 184 28.83 5.45 4.47
C GLU A 184 27.70 6.17 5.21
N TRP A 185 28.03 6.69 6.39
CA TRP A 185 27.09 7.36 7.28
C TRP A 185 27.52 8.78 7.52
N ARG A 186 26.54 9.67 7.63
CA ARG A 186 26.76 11.07 7.95
C ARG A 186 25.71 11.56 8.92
N GLU A 187 26.17 12.38 9.86
CA GLU A 187 25.36 12.90 10.97
C GLU A 187 25.59 14.41 11.06
N VAL A 188 24.51 15.16 11.26
CA VAL A 188 24.56 16.63 11.32
C VAL A 188 23.75 17.10 12.51
N TRP A 189 24.35 17.98 13.32
CA TRP A 189 23.69 18.58 14.48
C TRP A 189 22.72 19.68 14.05
N HIS A 190 21.49 19.68 14.59
CA HIS A 190 20.42 20.64 14.27
C HIS A 190 20.21 20.89 12.77
N GLY A 191 20.15 19.82 11.99
CA GLY A 191 19.91 19.93 10.57
C GLY A 191 19.52 18.60 9.93
N GLY A 192 19.07 18.68 8.70
CA GLY A 192 18.92 17.54 7.83
C GLY A 192 20.26 17.19 7.19
N VAL A 193 20.46 15.90 6.94
CA VAL A 193 21.52 15.39 6.07
C VAL A 193 20.93 14.34 5.16
N ALA A 194 21.37 14.31 3.92
CA ALA A 194 21.04 13.28 2.96
C ALA A 194 22.26 12.96 2.11
N GLY A 195 22.37 11.68 1.75
CA GLY A 195 23.34 11.19 0.79
C GLY A 195 22.62 10.54 -0.38
N ALA A 196 23.22 10.63 -1.56
CA ALA A 196 22.80 9.86 -2.73
C ALA A 196 24.03 9.40 -3.50
N PHE A 197 24.04 8.12 -3.86
CA PHE A 197 25.09 7.59 -4.73
C PHE A 197 24.88 8.12 -6.16
N ASN A 198 25.93 8.70 -6.74
CA ASN A 198 25.99 9.11 -8.14
C ASN A 198 26.75 8.04 -8.96
N PRO A 199 26.05 7.21 -9.77
CA PRO A 199 26.70 6.17 -10.56
C PRO A 199 27.68 6.67 -11.62
N LYS A 200 27.52 7.90 -12.10
CA LYS A 200 28.41 8.50 -13.10
C LYS A 200 29.75 8.91 -12.48
N LEU A 201 29.71 9.49 -11.29
CA LEU A 201 30.90 9.88 -10.54
C LEU A 201 31.48 8.73 -9.71
N GLN A 202 30.72 7.64 -9.53
CA GLN A 202 31.09 6.50 -8.70
C GLN A 202 31.37 6.87 -7.24
N GLU A 203 30.65 7.88 -6.73
CA GLU A 203 30.81 8.40 -5.37
C GLU A 203 29.45 8.74 -4.74
N ILE A 204 29.44 8.89 -3.41
CA ILE A 204 28.28 9.41 -2.69
C ILE A 204 28.39 10.93 -2.62
N GLU A 205 27.38 11.60 -3.15
CA GLU A 205 27.19 13.02 -2.91
C GLU A 205 26.39 13.23 -1.63
N TRP A 206 26.83 14.18 -0.83
CA TRP A 206 26.20 14.54 0.43
C TRP A 206 25.70 15.97 0.40
N ARG A 207 24.56 16.20 1.04
CA ARG A 207 24.09 17.54 1.35
C ARG A 207 23.59 17.63 2.77
N GLU A 208 23.93 18.73 3.39
CA GLU A 208 23.50 19.10 4.72
C GLU A 208 22.68 20.37 4.61
N SER A 209 21.69 20.51 5.46
CA SER A 209 20.95 21.77 5.60
C SER A 209 20.72 22.09 7.06
N TRP A 210 21.02 23.33 7.42
CA TRP A 210 20.79 23.84 8.77
C TRP A 210 19.30 24.13 8.95
N HIS A 211 18.68 23.61 10.02
CA HIS A 211 17.24 23.75 10.33
C HIS A 211 16.23 23.30 9.25
N HIS A 212 16.64 22.57 8.22
CA HIS A 212 15.73 22.11 7.16
C HIS A 212 15.89 20.61 6.92
N GLY A 213 14.81 19.94 6.53
CA GLY A 213 14.91 18.61 5.96
C GLY A 213 15.60 18.70 4.59
N VAL A 214 16.43 17.72 4.26
CA VAL A 214 17.10 17.63 2.95
C VAL A 214 16.99 16.21 2.40
N SER A 215 16.80 16.07 1.10
CA SER A 215 16.79 14.79 0.40
C SER A 215 17.44 14.92 -0.97
N GLY A 216 18.17 13.88 -1.39
CA GLY A 216 18.90 13.83 -2.66
C GLY A 216 18.51 12.59 -3.44
N ILE A 217 18.22 12.76 -4.73
CA ILE A 217 17.82 11.66 -5.63
C ILE A 217 18.60 11.76 -6.94
N PHE A 218 19.23 10.67 -7.35
CA PHE A 218 19.90 10.62 -8.64
C PHE A 218 18.88 10.70 -9.79
N ASN A 219 19.02 11.70 -10.66
CA ASN A 219 18.25 11.82 -11.90
C ASN A 219 19.04 11.17 -13.05
N PRO A 220 18.60 10.02 -13.59
CA PRO A 220 19.31 9.31 -14.65
C PRO A 220 19.29 10.03 -16.00
N LEU A 221 18.38 10.98 -16.25
CA LEU A 221 18.36 11.75 -17.50
C LEU A 221 19.36 12.90 -17.49
N LYS A 222 19.58 13.51 -16.33
CA LYS A 222 20.57 14.58 -16.14
C LYS A 222 21.94 14.04 -15.74
N GLU A 223 21.98 12.79 -15.27
CA GLU A 223 23.16 12.14 -14.70
C GLU A 223 23.74 12.90 -13.49
N THR A 224 22.87 13.47 -12.68
CA THR A 224 23.21 14.28 -11.50
C THR A 224 22.25 14.01 -10.36
N VAL A 225 22.67 14.22 -9.11
CA VAL A 225 21.77 14.22 -7.96
C VAL A 225 20.95 15.51 -7.93
N GLU A 226 19.62 15.38 -7.92
CA GLU A 226 18.70 16.45 -7.62
C GLU A 226 18.46 16.52 -6.12
N TRP A 227 18.55 17.73 -5.58
CA TRP A 227 18.44 17.98 -4.16
C TRP A 227 17.22 18.84 -3.87
N LYS A 228 16.53 18.52 -2.78
CA LYS A 228 15.46 19.36 -2.27
C LYS A 228 15.62 19.56 -0.77
N GLU A 229 15.46 20.80 -0.36
CA GLU A 229 15.40 21.22 1.03
C GLU A 229 13.99 21.69 1.35
N SER A 230 13.54 21.45 2.58
CA SER A 230 12.25 21.89 3.08
C SER A 230 12.40 22.57 4.42
N TRP A 231 12.11 23.87 4.44
CA TRP A 231 12.06 24.67 5.66
C TRP A 231 10.88 24.32 6.56
N LYS A 232 9.88 23.62 6.02
CA LYS A 232 8.64 23.30 6.73
C LYS A 232 8.74 21.99 7.51
N GLY A 233 9.68 21.11 7.18
CA GLY A 233 9.70 19.77 7.77
C GLY A 233 10.56 18.80 6.98
N GLY A 234 10.29 17.51 7.14
CA GLY A 234 10.88 16.45 6.35
C GLY A 234 10.50 16.55 4.89
N VAL A 235 11.43 16.15 4.04
CA VAL A 235 11.31 16.00 2.60
C VAL A 235 11.86 14.64 2.17
N ALA A 236 11.18 13.97 1.27
CA ALA A 236 11.69 12.77 0.62
C ALA A 236 11.42 12.86 -0.87
N GLY A 237 12.23 12.18 -1.65
CA GLY A 237 12.13 12.15 -3.11
C GLY A 237 12.20 10.73 -3.66
N ALA A 238 11.60 10.55 -4.83
CA ALA A 238 11.76 9.33 -5.61
C ALA A 238 11.75 9.68 -7.11
N TRP A 239 12.68 9.12 -7.86
CA TRP A 239 12.65 9.22 -9.32
C TRP A 239 11.42 8.46 -9.83
N CYS A 240 10.62 9.00 -10.73
CA CYS A 240 9.52 8.26 -11.36
C CYS A 240 9.84 8.03 -12.84
N PRO A 241 10.11 6.78 -13.28
CA PRO A 241 10.44 6.49 -14.67
C PRO A 241 9.33 6.84 -15.65
N HIS A 242 8.07 6.74 -15.22
CA HIS A 242 6.91 7.04 -16.06
C HIS A 242 6.79 8.53 -16.36
N THR A 243 6.90 9.38 -15.35
CA THR A 243 6.84 10.85 -15.52
C THR A 243 8.18 11.46 -15.90
N LYS A 244 9.27 10.68 -15.85
CA LYS A 244 10.64 11.12 -16.12
C LYS A 244 11.06 12.31 -15.26
N SER A 245 10.66 12.29 -13.99
CA SER A 245 10.92 13.37 -13.04
C SER A 245 11.07 12.83 -11.62
N VAL A 246 11.76 13.59 -10.76
CA VAL A 246 11.75 13.31 -9.32
C VAL A 246 10.43 13.82 -8.74
N GLN A 247 9.71 12.93 -8.07
CA GLN A 247 8.55 13.27 -7.26
C GLN A 247 9.03 13.57 -5.84
N TRP A 248 8.55 14.68 -5.29
CA TRP A 248 8.92 15.13 -3.96
C TRP A 248 7.70 15.17 -3.06
N HIS A 249 7.86 14.71 -1.83
CA HIS A 249 6.88 14.88 -0.77
C HIS A 249 7.52 15.63 0.39
N GLU A 250 6.82 16.64 0.90
CA GLU A 250 7.24 17.41 2.06
C GLU A 250 6.07 17.50 3.03
N GLN A 251 6.37 17.50 4.33
CA GLN A 251 5.31 17.56 5.33
C GLN A 251 5.77 18.31 6.57
N TRP A 252 4.92 19.23 7.02
CA TRP A 252 5.28 20.17 8.08
C TRP A 252 5.35 19.50 9.46
N HIS A 253 6.44 19.68 10.20
CA HIS A 253 6.70 19.01 11.51
C HIS A 253 6.75 17.47 11.50
N HIS A 254 6.90 16.86 10.33
CA HIS A 254 7.10 15.42 10.22
C HIS A 254 8.47 15.10 9.62
N GLY A 255 9.11 14.01 10.04
CA GLY A 255 10.05 13.31 9.18
C GLY A 255 9.28 12.67 8.02
N VAL A 256 9.90 12.62 6.84
CA VAL A 256 9.28 12.01 5.65
C VAL A 256 10.26 11.03 5.04
N ALA A 257 9.76 9.85 4.69
CA ALA A 257 10.51 8.86 3.95
C ALA A 257 9.66 8.20 2.87
N CYS A 258 10.33 7.68 1.86
CA CYS A 258 9.70 6.83 0.89
C CYS A 258 10.55 5.63 0.48
N ILE A 259 9.83 4.60 0.06
CA ILE A 259 10.38 3.49 -0.71
C ILE A 259 9.83 3.59 -2.12
N PHE A 260 10.71 3.41 -3.09
CA PHE A 260 10.34 3.43 -4.49
C PHE A 260 11.00 2.28 -5.25
N PHE A 261 10.26 1.62 -6.14
CA PHE A 261 10.82 0.62 -7.04
C PHE A 261 11.03 1.21 -8.44
N ASP A 262 12.28 1.28 -8.89
CA ASP A 262 12.65 1.88 -10.19
C ASP A 262 12.48 0.98 -11.41
N GLY A 263 11.92 -0.21 -11.21
CA GLY A 263 11.85 -1.27 -12.22
C GLY A 263 13.01 -2.27 -12.10
N THR A 264 14.08 -1.92 -11.38
CA THR A 264 15.28 -2.77 -11.21
C THR A 264 15.66 -2.98 -9.75
N SER A 265 15.54 -1.94 -8.91
CA SER A 265 15.95 -1.93 -7.52
C SER A 265 15.03 -1.05 -6.69
N TYR A 266 14.99 -1.30 -5.39
CA TYR A 266 14.33 -0.41 -4.45
C TYR A 266 15.29 0.70 -4.04
N ARG A 267 14.78 1.93 -4.08
CA ARG A 267 15.46 3.11 -3.57
C ARG A 267 14.76 3.57 -2.31
N THR A 268 15.57 3.89 -1.32
CA THR A 268 15.12 4.50 -0.08
C THR A 268 15.46 5.98 -0.15
N SER A 269 14.56 6.81 0.35
CA SER A 269 14.94 8.16 0.72
C SER A 269 14.20 8.54 1.99
N GLY A 270 14.85 9.31 2.84
CA GLY A 270 14.29 9.75 4.10
C GLY A 270 14.99 11.01 4.54
N SER A 271 14.27 11.84 5.29
CA SER A 271 14.87 12.93 6.02
C SER A 271 14.22 13.10 7.39
N TYR A 272 15.04 13.61 8.30
CA TYR A 272 14.66 14.00 9.63
C TYR A 272 14.28 15.49 9.68
N TYR A 273 13.34 15.83 10.56
CA TYR A 273 13.07 17.21 10.98
C TYR A 273 13.81 17.49 12.28
N GLY A 274 14.77 18.42 12.27
CA GLY A 274 15.42 18.88 13.49
C GLY A 274 14.45 19.68 14.35
N ASP A 275 14.32 19.33 15.63
CA ASP A 275 13.56 20.15 16.58
C ASP A 275 14.16 21.55 16.67
N GLU A 276 13.31 22.56 16.54
CA GLU A 276 13.57 23.91 17.05
C GLU A 276 13.23 23.85 18.55
N ASP A 277 14.22 24.11 19.42
CA ASP A 277 14.00 24.33 20.86
C ASP A 277 13.14 25.60 21.09
#